data_AF-A0A2E6Z5R7-F1
#
_entry.id   AF-A0A2E6Z5R7-F1
#
_cell.length_a   1.000
_cell.length_b   1.000
_cell.length_c   1.000
_cell.angle_alpha   90.00
_cell.angle_beta   90.00
_cell.angle_gamma   90.00
#
_symmetry.space_group_name_H-M   'P 1'
#
loop_
_entity.id
_entity.type
_entity.pdbx_description
1 polymer ?
#
loop_
_entity_poly.entity_id
_entity_poly.type
_entity_poly.pdbx_seq_one_letter_code
_entity_poly.pdbx_strand_id
1 'polypeptide(L)'
;MSNENKRALSNAEKQQRYRERQQASGKKELRGYLTPEALSCYQEIQEKTQWNDSTLLSNAIRLMYAAHKCGQIGILNSWLTEHKR
;
A
#
# COMPACT_ATOMS: atom_id res chain seq x y z
N MET A 1 18.16 30.78 -19.05
CA MET A 1 17.77 31.32 -17.74
C MET A 1 18.31 30.38 -16.67
N SER A 2 19.46 30.74 -16.11
CA SER A 2 20.22 29.97 -15.11
C SER A 2 19.43 29.85 -13.81
N ASN A 3 19.32 28.63 -13.29
CA ASN A 3 18.69 28.33 -11.99
C ASN A 3 19.44 29.04 -10.86
N GLU A 4 18.89 30.16 -10.39
CA GLU A 4 19.40 30.92 -9.26
C GLU A 4 19.23 30.16 -7.94
N ASN A 5 20.32 30.08 -7.17
CA ASN A 5 20.38 29.86 -5.72
C ASN A 5 19.43 28.80 -5.12
N LYS A 6 19.67 27.51 -5.41
CA LYS A 6 19.24 26.46 -4.47
C LYS A 6 20.12 26.53 -3.22
N ARG A 7 19.64 27.24 -2.18
CA ARG A 7 20.23 27.23 -0.84
C ARG A 7 20.56 25.79 -0.46
N ALA A 8 21.81 25.53 -0.11
CA ALA A 8 22.23 24.20 0.31
C ALA A 8 21.46 23.83 1.58
N LEU A 9 20.59 22.83 1.47
CA LEU A 9 19.81 22.34 2.61
C LEU A 9 20.77 21.83 3.67
N SER A 10 20.48 22.16 4.92
CA SER A 10 21.15 21.54 6.07
C SER A 10 20.86 20.03 6.09
N ASN A 11 21.72 19.27 6.79
CA ASN A 11 21.50 17.83 6.93
C ASN A 11 20.14 17.50 7.57
N ALA A 12 19.70 18.31 8.53
CA ALA A 12 18.40 18.17 9.16
C ALA A 12 17.24 18.32 8.16
N GLU A 13 17.27 19.35 7.31
CA GLU A 13 16.24 19.58 6.28
C GLU A 13 16.26 18.49 5.19
N LYS A 14 17.44 17.96 4.85
CA LYS A 14 17.57 16.81 3.93
C LYS A 14 16.92 15.57 4.52
N GLN A 15 17.13 15.28 5.81
CA GLN A 15 16.52 14.15 6.49
C GLN A 15 15.01 14.31 6.66
N GLN A 16 14.54 15.52 6.94
CA GLN A 16 13.11 15.81 6.97
C GLN A 16 12.46 15.60 5.60
N ARG A 17 13.03 16.18 4.53
CA ARG A 17 12.56 15.93 3.15
C ARG A 17 12.62 14.47 2.73
N TYR A 18 13.63 13.73 3.18
CA TYR A 18 13.72 12.29 2.91
C TYR A 18 12.60 11.52 3.61
N ARG A 19 12.32 11.82 4.89
CA ARG A 19 11.19 11.23 5.62
C ARG A 19 9.85 11.59 5.00
N GLU A 20 9.65 12.85 4.62
CA GLU A 20 8.44 13.33 3.94
C GLU A 20 8.29 12.68 2.56
N ARG A 21 9.37 12.53 1.79
CA ARG A 21 9.36 11.80 0.51
C ARG A 21 9.10 10.32 0.68
N GLN A 22 9.61 9.68 1.72
CA GLN A 22 9.35 8.25 1.99
C GLN A 22 7.93 8.03 2.54
N GLN A 23 7.39 8.97 3.31
CA GLN A 23 5.97 9.00 3.67
C GLN A 23 5.09 9.21 2.44
N ALA A 24 5.47 10.11 1.53
CA ALA A 24 4.72 10.40 0.32
C ALA A 24 4.89 9.35 -0.78
N SER A 25 6.04 8.65 -0.85
CA SER A 25 6.32 7.66 -1.89
C SER A 25 5.64 6.33 -1.66
N GLY A 26 5.11 6.11 -0.44
CA GLY A 26 4.28 4.96 -0.05
C GLY A 26 4.77 3.66 -0.67
N LYS A 27 5.77 3.00 -0.06
CA LYS A 27 6.43 1.74 -0.51
C LYS A 27 5.63 0.98 -1.59
N LYS A 28 5.84 1.32 -2.87
CA LYS A 28 5.17 0.74 -4.05
C LYS A 28 5.60 -0.69 -4.36
N GLU A 29 5.93 -1.48 -3.35
CA GLU A 29 6.61 -2.77 -3.53
C GLU A 29 5.62 -3.91 -3.81
N LEU A 30 4.33 -3.72 -3.53
CA LEU A 30 3.33 -4.79 -3.64
C LEU A 30 2.80 -5.00 -5.05
N ARG A 31 2.66 -3.93 -5.84
CA ARG A 31 1.89 -3.97 -7.09
C ARG A 31 2.46 -4.92 -8.13
N GLY A 32 3.78 -5.14 -8.13
CA GLY A 32 4.44 -6.07 -9.05
C GLY A 32 4.19 -7.55 -8.77
N TYR A 33 3.69 -7.89 -7.57
CA TYR A 33 3.40 -9.26 -7.15
C TYR A 33 1.90 -9.58 -7.20
N LEU A 34 1.05 -8.62 -7.58
CA LEU A 34 -0.39 -8.81 -7.63
C LEU A 34 -0.82 -9.27 -9.03
N THR A 35 -1.74 -10.23 -9.08
CA THR A 35 -2.49 -10.51 -10.32
C THR A 35 -3.37 -9.30 -10.67
N PRO A 36 -3.86 -9.18 -11.92
CA PRO A 36 -4.76 -8.10 -12.30
C PRO A 36 -6.00 -7.98 -11.41
N GLU A 37 -6.58 -9.10 -10.98
CA GLU A 37 -7.74 -9.17 -10.09
C GLU A 37 -7.40 -8.61 -8.71
N ALA A 38 -6.29 -9.09 -8.12
CA ALA A 38 -5.81 -8.60 -6.84
C ALA A 38 -5.42 -7.10 -6.89
N LEU A 39 -4.91 -6.63 -8.04
CA LEU A 39 -4.62 -5.21 -8.24
C LEU A 39 -5.90 -4.36 -8.29
N SER A 40 -6.97 -4.87 -8.91
CA SER A 40 -8.28 -4.20 -8.89
C SER A 40 -8.84 -4.12 -7.46
N CYS A 41 -8.78 -5.21 -6.70
CA CYS A 41 -9.16 -5.24 -5.29
C CYS A 41 -8.35 -4.23 -4.46
N TYR A 42 -7.04 -4.18 -4.69
CA TYR A 42 -6.15 -3.21 -4.04
C TYR A 42 -6.54 -1.76 -4.35
N GLN A 43 -6.83 -1.44 -5.62
CA GLN A 43 -7.22 -0.08 -6.03
C GLN A 43 -8.54 0.34 -5.35
N GLU A 44 -9.54 -0.55 -5.35
CA GLU A 44 -10.84 -0.27 -4.73
C GLU A 44 -10.71 -0.03 -3.22
N ILE A 45 -9.91 -0.85 -2.52
CA ILE A 45 -9.64 -0.66 -1.09
C ILE A 45 -8.88 0.64 -0.85
N GLN A 46 -7.86 0.94 -1.66
CA GLN A 46 -7.09 2.16 -1.54
C GLN A 46 -7.96 3.41 -1.72
N GLU A 47 -8.85 3.44 -2.71
CA GLU A 47 -9.76 4.55 -2.97
C GLU A 47 -10.73 4.78 -1.80
N LYS A 48 -11.28 3.72 -1.23
CA LYS A 48 -12.25 3.81 -0.12
C LYS A 48 -11.61 4.17 1.22
N THR A 49 -10.38 3.71 1.47
CA THR A 49 -9.73 3.83 2.79
C THR A 49 -8.68 4.92 2.85
N GLN A 50 -8.15 5.34 1.70
CA GLN A 50 -6.99 6.23 1.59
C GLN A 50 -5.73 5.67 2.30
N TRP A 51 -5.65 4.35 2.50
CA TRP A 51 -4.49 3.72 3.11
C TRP A 51 -3.29 3.71 2.16
N ASN A 52 -2.10 3.90 2.73
CA ASN A 52 -0.85 3.63 2.01
C ASN A 52 -0.55 2.12 1.97
N ASP A 53 0.36 1.73 1.08
CA ASP A 53 0.73 0.33 0.81
C ASP A 53 1.15 -0.44 2.07
N SER A 54 1.89 0.22 2.97
CA SER A 54 2.35 -0.41 4.21
C SER A 54 1.19 -0.71 5.17
N THR A 55 0.26 0.23 5.31
CA THR A 55 -0.94 0.06 6.14
C THR A 55 -1.85 -1.01 5.56
N LEU A 56 -2.08 -0.97 4.24
CA LEU A 56 -2.92 -1.92 3.54
C LEU A 56 -2.37 -3.34 3.69
N LEU A 57 -1.07 -3.56 3.45
CA LEU A 57 -0.44 -4.88 3.61
C LEU A 57 -0.54 -5.41 5.04
N SER A 58 -0.20 -4.56 6.02
CA SER A 58 -0.26 -4.95 7.43
C SER A 58 -1.67 -5.37 7.83
N ASN A 59 -2.68 -4.63 7.36
CA ASN A 59 -4.08 -4.96 7.62
C ASN A 59 -4.53 -6.21 6.87
N ALA A 60 -4.14 -6.39 5.61
CA ALA A 60 -4.47 -7.57 4.82
C ALA A 60 -3.98 -8.86 5.50
N ILE A 61 -2.73 -8.88 5.98
CA ILE A 61 -2.17 -10.05 6.70
C ILE A 61 -2.95 -10.31 8.00
N ARG A 62 -3.29 -9.27 8.77
CA ARG A 62 -4.04 -9.41 10.04
C ARG A 62 -5.47 -9.90 9.80
N LEU A 63 -6.13 -9.41 8.76
CA LEU A 63 -7.47 -9.85 8.37
C LEU A 63 -7.45 -11.30 7.88
N MET A 64 -6.46 -11.67 7.07
CA MET A 64 -6.27 -13.06 6.62
C MET A 64 -6.02 -14.00 7.81
N TYR A 65 -5.21 -13.58 8.78
CA TYR A 65 -5.02 -14.32 10.03
C TYR A 65 -6.32 -14.47 10.84
N ALA A 66 -7.10 -13.40 10.98
CA ALA A 66 -8.39 -13.46 11.65
C ALA A 66 -9.37 -14.41 10.93
N ALA A 67 -9.45 -14.33 9.59
CA ALA A 67 -10.24 -15.24 8.78
C ALA A 67 -9.81 -16.71 8.97
N HIS A 68 -8.50 -16.97 9.05
CA HIS A 68 -7.98 -18.30 9.38
C HIS A 68 -8.47 -18.76 10.75
N LYS A 69 -8.29 -17.93 11.78
CA LYS A 69 -8.66 -18.27 13.15
C LYS A 69 -10.16 -18.50 13.33
N CYS A 70 -10.99 -17.79 12.56
CA CYS A 70 -12.44 -17.95 12.58
C CYS A 70 -12.96 -19.03 11.62
N GLY A 71 -12.09 -19.78 10.95
CA GLY A 71 -12.47 -20.84 10.01
C GLY A 71 -13.15 -20.33 8.73
N GLN A 72 -13.02 -19.04 8.40
CA GLN A 72 -13.74 -18.39 7.30
C GLN A 72 -12.99 -18.43 5.96
N ILE A 73 -11.73 -18.86 5.93
CA ILE A 73 -10.89 -18.81 4.71
C ILE A 73 -11.54 -19.53 3.53
N GLY A 74 -12.11 -20.72 3.75
CA GLY A 74 -12.73 -21.48 2.65
C GLY A 74 -13.87 -20.71 1.99
N ILE A 75 -14.77 -20.15 2.80
CA ILE A 75 -15.92 -19.37 2.33
C ILE A 75 -15.47 -18.12 1.59
N LEU A 76 -14.49 -17.39 2.14
CA LEU A 76 -13.98 -16.17 1.51
C LEU A 76 -13.26 -16.47 0.19
N ASN A 77 -12.50 -17.56 0.09
CA ASN A 77 -11.85 -17.97 -1.16
C ASN A 77 -12.86 -18.40 -2.23
N SER A 78 -13.91 -19.13 -1.84
CA SER A 78 -15.00 -19.47 -2.76
C SER A 78 -15.67 -18.21 -3.29
N TRP A 79 -15.94 -17.24 -2.41
CA TRP A 79 -16.50 -15.95 -2.81
C TRP A 79 -15.61 -15.20 -3.80
N LEU A 80 -14.29 -15.13 -3.56
CA LEU A 80 -13.34 -14.51 -4.49
C LEU A 80 -13.36 -15.19 -5.86
N THR A 81 -13.38 -16.53 -5.89
CA THR A 81 -13.41 -17.32 -7.12
C THR A 81 -14.68 -17.06 -7.94
N GLU A 82 -15.84 -17.08 -7.28
CA GLU A 82 -17.15 -16.85 -7.91
C GLU A 82 -17.26 -15.45 -8.50
N HIS A 83 -16.68 -14.46 -7.83
CA HIS A 83 -16.75 -13.05 -8.23
C HIS A 83 -15.56 -12.60 -9.08
N LYS A 84 -14.62 -13.52 -9.39
CA LYS A 84 -13.39 -13.26 -10.16
C LYS A 84 -12.55 -12.12 -9.58
N ARG A 85 -12.26 -12.22 -8.29
CA ARG A 85 -11.52 -11.22 -7.50
C ARG A 85 -10.19 -11.74 -6.99
#